data_AF-A0A8S0V8X1-F1
#
_entry.id   AF-A0A8S0V8X1-F1
#
_cell.length_a   1.000
_cell.length_b   1.000
_cell.length_c   1.000
_cell.angle_alpha   90.00
_cell.angle_beta   90.00
_cell.angle_gamma   90.00
#
_symmetry.space_group_name_H-M   'P 1'
#
loop_
_entity.id
_entity.type
_entity.pdbx_description
1 polymer ?
#
loop_
_entity_poly.entity_id
_entity_poly.type
_entity_poly.pdbx_seq_one_letter_code
_entity_poly.pdbx_strand_id
1 'polypeptide(L)'
;MKKWVLAVLFYFAFCVRIEAFKFHKTQQTERISGSAGDVLEDDPVGRLKVFVYELPSKYNKKILQKDPRCLTHMFAAEIYMHRFLLSSPVRTLDPEEADWFYTPVYTTCDLTPNGLPLPFKSPRMMRSAIQLISSNWPYWNRTEGADHFFIVPHDFGACFHYQVRTTFLSLYSIHDIKSIFCWII
;
A
#
# COMPACT_ATOMS: atom_id res chain seq x y z
N MET A 1 -37.13 50.95 -9.24
CA MET A 1 -36.94 49.64 -8.60
C MET A 1 -36.08 48.66 -9.41
N LYS A 2 -36.13 48.61 -10.75
CA LYS A 2 -35.39 47.60 -11.56
C LYS A 2 -33.85 47.79 -11.67
N LYS A 3 -33.33 49.02 -11.53
CA LYS A 3 -31.89 49.29 -11.66
C LYS A 3 -31.03 48.80 -10.49
N TRP A 4 -31.59 48.81 -9.27
CA TRP A 4 -30.88 48.36 -8.06
C TRP A 4 -30.73 46.84 -7.99
N VAL A 5 -31.71 46.10 -8.52
CA VAL A 5 -31.67 44.62 -8.56
C VAL A 5 -30.50 44.12 -9.43
N LEU A 6 -30.26 44.76 -10.58
CA LEU A 6 -29.14 44.42 -11.45
C LEU A 6 -27.79 44.72 -10.78
N ALA A 7 -27.67 45.84 -10.06
CA ALA A 7 -26.44 46.18 -9.34
C ALA A 7 -26.13 45.18 -8.22
N VAL A 8 -27.15 44.73 -7.49
CA VAL A 8 -27.01 43.71 -6.43
C VAL A 8 -26.61 42.36 -7.01
N LEU A 9 -27.20 41.94 -8.14
CA LEU A 9 -26.85 40.68 -8.81
C LEU A 9 -25.41 40.69 -9.34
N PHE A 10 -24.95 41.81 -9.91
CA PHE A 10 -23.56 41.96 -10.36
C PHE A 10 -22.57 41.93 -9.20
N TYR A 11 -22.91 42.59 -8.08
CA TYR A 11 -22.08 42.56 -6.88
C TYR A 11 -21.96 41.14 -6.31
N PHE A 12 -23.08 40.40 -6.24
CA PHE A 12 -23.08 39.03 -5.75
C PHE A 12 -22.26 38.08 -6.65
N ALA A 13 -22.40 38.20 -7.98
CA ALA A 13 -21.63 37.40 -8.94
C ALA A 13 -20.11 37.72 -8.87
N PHE A 14 -19.76 38.98 -8.62
CA PHE A 14 -18.37 39.40 -8.44
C PHE A 14 -17.78 38.84 -7.13
N CYS A 15 -18.52 38.89 -6.02
CA CYS A 15 -18.10 38.29 -4.74
C CYS A 15 -17.87 36.78 -4.85
N VAL A 16 -18.77 36.03 -5.51
CA VAL A 16 -18.62 34.57 -5.69
C VAL A 16 -17.39 34.24 -6.54
N ARG A 17 -17.06 35.04 -7.55
CA ARG A 17 -15.83 34.85 -8.34
C ARG A 17 -14.55 35.11 -7.54
N ILE A 18 -14.56 36.09 -6.62
CA ILE A 18 -13.41 36.36 -5.77
C ILE A 18 -13.17 35.19 -4.80
N GLU A 19 -14.22 34.63 -4.19
CA GLU A 19 -14.06 33.46 -3.31
C GLU A 19 -13.59 32.21 -4.07
N ALA A 20 -14.14 31.95 -5.26
CA ALA A 20 -13.71 30.81 -6.08
C ALA A 20 -12.24 30.93 -6.52
N PHE A 21 -11.77 32.14 -6.80
CA PHE A 21 -10.36 32.39 -7.15
C PHE A 21 -9.43 32.24 -5.94
N LYS A 22 -9.90 32.60 -4.73
CA LYS A 22 -9.12 32.47 -3.49
C LYS A 22 -8.95 31.00 -3.08
N PHE A 23 -9.93 30.13 -3.37
CA PHE A 23 -9.85 28.70 -3.04
C PHE A 23 -8.85 27.93 -3.92
N HIS A 24 -8.49 28.42 -5.11
CA HIS A 24 -7.62 27.69 -6.03
C HIS A 24 -6.11 27.98 -5.85
N LYS A 25 -5.75 28.95 -5.02
CA LYS A 25 -4.35 29.31 -4.76
C LYS A 25 -4.10 29.29 -3.25
N THR A 26 -3.71 28.11 -2.73
CA THR A 26 -2.84 27.86 -1.56
C THR A 26 -3.22 26.51 -0.93
N GLN A 27 -2.76 25.43 -1.55
CA GLN A 27 -2.33 24.26 -0.80
C GLN A 27 -0.93 23.92 -1.29
N GLN A 28 0.00 24.81 -0.95
CA GLN A 28 1.41 24.51 -1.03
C GLN A 28 1.69 23.55 0.13
N THR A 29 1.89 22.28 -0.18
CA THR A 29 2.30 21.28 0.81
C THR A 29 3.64 21.73 1.39
N GLU A 30 3.64 22.24 2.61
CA GLU A 30 4.88 22.57 3.32
C GLU A 30 5.64 21.27 3.56
N ARG A 31 6.76 21.11 2.86
CA ARG A 31 7.73 20.04 3.11
C ARG A 31 8.33 20.31 4.48
N ILE A 32 8.13 19.37 5.41
CA ILE A 32 8.75 19.43 6.75
C ILE A 32 10.27 19.44 6.56
N SER A 33 10.91 20.55 6.92
CA SER A 33 12.37 20.70 6.90
C SER A 33 12.99 19.88 8.03
N GLY A 34 13.25 18.60 7.77
CA GLY A 34 14.10 17.74 8.56
C GLY A 34 15.41 17.46 7.84
N SER A 35 16.45 17.07 8.59
CA SER A 35 17.80 16.68 8.12
C SER A 35 17.85 15.44 7.19
N ALA A 36 16.73 15.07 6.58
CA ALA A 36 16.62 14.05 5.55
C ALA A 36 16.40 14.65 4.14
N GLY A 37 16.37 15.99 4.04
CA GLY A 37 16.12 16.71 2.79
C GLY A 37 17.31 16.75 1.82
N ASP A 38 18.50 16.39 2.28
CA ASP A 38 19.76 16.30 1.55
C ASP A 38 20.00 14.92 0.90
N VAL A 39 19.15 13.92 1.17
CA VAL A 39 19.23 12.58 0.56
C VAL A 39 18.53 12.52 -0.81
N LEU A 40 17.93 13.62 -1.28
CA LEU A 40 17.08 13.68 -2.48
C LEU A 40 17.56 14.69 -3.54
N GLU A 41 18.86 15.02 -3.55
CA GLU A 41 19.45 15.84 -4.64
C GLU A 41 19.58 15.07 -5.96
N ASP A 42 19.55 13.74 -5.90
CA ASP A 42 19.39 12.88 -7.08
C ASP A 42 17.90 12.81 -7.46
N ASP A 43 17.57 12.91 -8.76
CA ASP A 43 16.22 12.66 -9.27
C ASP A 43 15.68 11.32 -8.71
N PRO A 44 14.74 11.33 -7.75
CA PRO A 44 14.31 10.12 -7.06
C PRO A 44 13.48 9.21 -7.98
N VAL A 45 13.04 9.73 -9.13
CA VAL A 45 12.20 9.02 -10.10
C VAL A 45 13.04 8.21 -11.11
N GLY A 46 14.31 8.59 -11.28
CA GLY A 46 15.18 8.00 -12.30
C GLY A 46 15.81 6.66 -11.92
N ARG A 47 15.95 6.36 -10.63
CA ARG A 47 16.76 5.21 -10.16
C ARG A 47 15.98 4.01 -9.63
N LEU A 48 14.81 4.21 -9.04
CA LEU A 48 14.05 3.12 -8.42
C LEU A 48 12.84 2.75 -9.28
N LYS A 49 12.76 1.49 -9.67
CA LYS A 49 11.61 0.89 -10.36
C LYS A 49 10.99 -0.21 -9.54
N VAL A 50 9.69 -0.09 -9.30
CA VAL A 50 8.91 -1.07 -8.53
C VAL A 50 7.84 -1.70 -9.43
N PHE A 51 7.90 -3.02 -9.60
CA PHE A 51 6.82 -3.78 -10.23
C PHE A 51 5.75 -4.12 -9.20
N VAL A 52 4.48 -3.97 -9.55
CA VAL A 52 3.35 -4.30 -8.66
C VAL A 52 2.61 -5.51 -9.21
N TYR A 53 2.54 -6.59 -8.42
CA TYR A 53 1.82 -7.80 -8.83
C TYR A 53 0.31 -7.56 -9.01
N GLU A 54 -0.21 -8.08 -10.11
CA GLU A 54 -1.65 -8.14 -10.36
C GLU A 54 -2.26 -9.39 -9.72
N LEU A 55 -2.59 -9.29 -8.43
CA LEU A 55 -3.20 -10.40 -7.70
C LEU A 55 -4.71 -10.51 -7.90
N PRO A 56 -5.28 -11.73 -7.82
CA PRO A 56 -6.73 -11.91 -7.72
C PRO A 56 -7.34 -11.10 -6.56
N SER A 57 -8.52 -10.53 -6.79
CA SER A 57 -9.17 -9.60 -5.85
C SER A 57 -9.42 -10.18 -4.44
N LYS A 58 -9.38 -11.50 -4.28
CA LYS A 58 -9.49 -12.19 -2.97
C LYS A 58 -8.37 -11.81 -1.98
N TYR A 59 -7.21 -11.35 -2.48
CA TYR A 59 -6.08 -10.93 -1.65
C TYR A 59 -6.11 -9.45 -1.27
N ASN A 60 -7.00 -8.64 -1.88
CA ASN A 60 -7.04 -7.20 -1.64
C ASN A 60 -8.47 -6.62 -1.72
N LYS A 61 -8.96 -6.29 -2.91
CA LYS A 61 -10.22 -5.55 -3.16
C LYS A 61 -11.42 -6.19 -2.46
N LYS A 62 -11.54 -7.52 -2.45
CA LYS A 62 -12.65 -8.23 -1.77
C LYS A 62 -12.58 -8.13 -0.26
N ILE A 63 -11.38 -8.06 0.33
CA ILE A 63 -11.20 -7.87 1.78
C ILE A 63 -11.66 -6.47 2.16
N LEU A 64 -11.24 -5.47 1.38
CA LEU A 64 -11.64 -4.08 1.58
C LEU A 64 -13.16 -3.88 1.37
N GLN A 65 -13.75 -4.53 0.37
CA GLN A 65 -15.19 -4.51 0.14
C GLN A 65 -15.97 -5.15 1.31
N LYS A 66 -15.41 -6.21 1.90
CA LYS A 66 -15.99 -6.89 3.07
C LYS A 66 -15.92 -6.00 4.32
N ASP A 67 -14.80 -5.32 4.54
CA ASP A 67 -14.60 -4.45 5.70
C ASP A 67 -13.99 -3.09 5.34
N PRO A 68 -14.83 -2.10 4.97
CA PRO A 68 -14.38 -0.76 4.63
C PRO A 68 -13.72 -0.01 5.80
N ARG A 69 -13.92 -0.46 7.05
CA ARG A 69 -13.32 0.17 8.24
C ARG A 69 -11.80 0.17 8.18
N CYS A 70 -11.19 -0.75 7.41
CA CYS A 70 -9.75 -0.76 7.23
C CYS A 70 -9.20 0.57 6.65
N LEU A 71 -9.99 1.34 5.89
CA LEU A 71 -9.55 2.63 5.31
C LEU A 71 -9.16 3.68 6.35
N THR A 72 -9.75 3.59 7.54
CA THR A 72 -9.52 4.50 8.67
C THR A 72 -8.87 3.79 9.85
N HIS A 73 -8.48 2.53 9.69
CA HIS A 73 -7.82 1.73 10.73
C HIS A 73 -6.31 1.94 10.72
N MET A 74 -5.60 1.55 11.79
CA MET A 74 -4.14 1.58 11.81
C MET A 74 -3.50 0.72 10.71
N PHE A 75 -4.24 -0.26 10.19
CA PHE A 75 -3.79 -1.16 9.11
C PHE A 75 -4.02 -0.60 7.70
N ALA A 76 -4.57 0.61 7.57
CA ALA A 76 -4.80 1.25 6.28
C ALA A 76 -3.52 1.42 5.44
N ALA A 77 -2.33 1.31 6.07
CA ALA A 77 -1.03 1.33 5.42
C ALA A 77 -0.94 0.35 4.23
N GLU A 78 -1.52 -0.85 4.33
CA GLU A 78 -1.56 -1.83 3.21
C GLU A 78 -2.26 -1.23 1.97
N ILE A 79 -3.35 -0.49 2.21
CA ILE A 79 -4.18 0.10 1.16
C ILE A 79 -3.51 1.33 0.57
N TYR A 80 -3.02 2.22 1.43
CA TYR A 80 -2.40 3.47 1.00
C TYR A 80 -1.09 3.23 0.27
N MET A 81 -0.25 2.28 0.71
CA MET A 81 0.96 1.91 -0.05
C MET A 81 0.62 1.36 -1.42
N HIS A 82 -0.37 0.46 -1.51
CA HIS A 82 -0.79 -0.09 -2.79
C HIS A 82 -1.29 1.02 -3.73
N ARG A 83 -2.17 1.92 -3.27
CA ARG A 83 -2.65 3.05 -4.09
C ARG A 83 -1.53 3.99 -4.49
N PHE A 84 -0.64 4.31 -3.54
CA PHE A 84 0.52 5.16 -3.79
C PHE A 84 1.37 4.59 -4.91
N LEU A 85 1.80 3.33 -4.82
CA LEU A 85 2.60 2.68 -5.85
C LEU A 85 1.87 2.63 -7.20
N LEU A 86 0.57 2.35 -7.23
CA LEU A 86 -0.18 2.36 -8.49
C LEU A 86 -0.17 3.71 -9.21
N SER A 87 -0.09 4.82 -8.46
CA SER A 87 -0.06 6.19 -8.98
C SER A 87 1.33 6.83 -9.04
N SER A 88 2.36 6.14 -8.53
CA SER A 88 3.69 6.71 -8.37
C SER A 88 4.52 6.58 -9.65
N PRO A 89 5.33 7.60 -10.00
CA PRO A 89 6.29 7.52 -11.11
C PRO A 89 7.34 6.40 -10.96
N VAL A 90 7.56 5.88 -9.75
CA VAL A 90 8.49 4.77 -9.49
C VAL A 90 7.94 3.43 -9.98
N ARG A 91 6.63 3.33 -10.27
CA ARG A 91 6.05 2.07 -10.74
C ARG A 91 6.46 1.79 -12.18
N THR A 92 6.95 0.57 -12.40
CA THR A 92 7.12 0.02 -13.74
C THR A 92 6.03 -1.00 -14.06
N LEU A 93 5.69 -1.13 -15.34
CA LEU A 93 4.86 -2.20 -15.89
C LEU A 93 5.71 -3.31 -16.52
N ASP A 94 7.01 -3.04 -16.74
CA ASP A 94 7.97 -4.01 -17.21
C ASP A 94 8.71 -4.64 -16.01
N PRO A 95 8.52 -5.94 -15.74
CA PRO A 95 9.22 -6.62 -14.66
C PRO A 95 10.73 -6.79 -14.91
N GLU A 96 11.24 -6.65 -16.15
CA GLU A 96 12.67 -6.73 -16.43
C GLU A 96 13.42 -5.46 -16.02
N GLU A 97 12.73 -4.32 -15.96
CA GLU A 97 13.28 -3.05 -15.47
C GLU A 97 13.14 -2.86 -13.96
N ALA A 98 12.50 -3.80 -13.25
CA ALA A 98 12.15 -3.64 -11.84
C ALA A 98 13.32 -3.99 -10.91
N ASP A 99 13.63 -3.07 -9.99
CA ASP A 99 14.57 -3.31 -8.89
C ASP A 99 13.91 -4.07 -7.73
N TRP A 100 12.62 -3.82 -7.51
CA TRP A 100 11.84 -4.39 -6.41
C TRP A 100 10.44 -4.80 -6.86
N PHE A 101 9.90 -5.81 -6.21
CA PHE A 101 8.59 -6.38 -6.51
C PHE A 101 7.65 -6.23 -5.31
N TYR A 102 6.60 -5.43 -5.49
CA TYR A 102 5.56 -5.25 -4.48
C TYR A 102 4.41 -6.22 -4.68
N THR A 103 4.04 -6.94 -3.62
CA THR A 103 2.90 -7.87 -3.64
C THR A 103 1.73 -7.32 -2.80
N PRO A 104 0.63 -6.86 -3.42
CA PRO A 104 -0.47 -6.18 -2.71
C PRO A 104 -1.43 -7.17 -2.02
N VAL A 105 -1.02 -7.71 -0.88
CA VAL A 105 -1.82 -8.60 -0.01
C VAL A 105 -2.30 -7.83 1.22
N TYR A 106 -3.62 -7.77 1.44
CA TYR A 106 -4.21 -7.07 2.58
C TYR A 106 -4.45 -8.03 3.74
N THR A 107 -3.37 -8.44 4.38
CA THR A 107 -3.39 -9.53 5.35
C THR A 107 -3.99 -9.12 6.70
N THR A 108 -4.03 -7.83 6.99
CA THR A 108 -4.45 -7.28 8.29
C THR A 108 -5.80 -6.55 8.22
N CYS A 109 -6.33 -6.29 7.02
CA CYS A 109 -7.63 -5.65 6.82
C CYS A 109 -8.87 -6.56 7.05
N ASP A 110 -8.69 -7.86 7.30
CA ASP A 110 -9.83 -8.73 7.68
C ASP A 110 -10.02 -8.70 9.19
N LEU A 111 -10.85 -7.76 9.66
CA LEU A 111 -11.04 -7.46 11.07
C LEU A 111 -12.20 -8.26 11.67
N THR A 112 -12.08 -8.54 12.96
CA THR A 112 -13.19 -8.94 13.81
C THR A 112 -14.20 -7.79 13.97
N PRO A 113 -15.42 -8.06 14.48
CA PRO A 113 -16.37 -6.98 14.81
C PRO A 113 -15.76 -5.89 15.70
N ASN A 114 -14.84 -6.27 16.60
CA ASN A 114 -14.15 -5.37 17.53
C ASN A 114 -12.91 -4.67 16.92
N GLY A 115 -12.63 -4.85 15.62
CA GLY A 115 -11.49 -4.21 14.95
C GLY A 115 -10.14 -4.92 15.14
N LEU A 116 -10.12 -6.08 15.80
CA LEU A 116 -8.88 -6.86 15.93
C LEU A 116 -8.59 -7.64 14.66
N PRO A 117 -7.32 -7.74 14.23
CA PRO A 117 -6.93 -8.55 13.07
C PRO A 117 -7.07 -10.05 13.38
N LEU A 118 -7.15 -10.88 12.34
CA LEU A 118 -7.27 -12.34 12.47
C LEU A 118 -5.90 -13.03 12.35
N PRO A 119 -5.22 -13.37 13.48
CA PRO A 119 -3.82 -13.79 13.47
C PRO A 119 -3.56 -15.10 12.74
N PHE A 120 -4.55 -16.00 12.68
CA PHE A 120 -4.40 -17.29 11.99
C PHE A 120 -4.73 -17.25 10.50
N LYS A 121 -5.48 -16.23 10.04
CA LYS A 121 -5.90 -16.11 8.65
C LYS A 121 -4.84 -15.42 7.80
N SER A 122 -4.21 -14.40 8.37
CA SER A 122 -3.14 -13.62 7.77
C SER A 122 -1.98 -14.50 7.21
N PRO A 123 -1.36 -15.43 7.97
CA PRO A 123 -0.28 -16.28 7.45
C PRO A 123 -0.73 -17.23 6.35
N ARG A 124 -1.96 -17.76 6.42
CA ARG A 124 -2.50 -18.64 5.38
C ARG A 124 -2.70 -17.88 4.07
N MET A 125 -3.18 -16.65 4.16
CA MET A 125 -3.33 -15.76 3.02
C MET A 125 -1.97 -15.42 2.40
N MET A 126 -0.99 -15.08 3.22
CA MET A 126 0.37 -14.78 2.76
C MET A 126 1.01 -15.98 2.05
N ARG A 127 0.98 -17.17 2.66
CA ARG A 127 1.48 -18.41 2.04
C ARG A 127 0.80 -18.70 0.71
N SER A 128 -0.53 -18.53 0.65
CA SER A 128 -1.28 -18.73 -0.59
C SER A 128 -0.93 -17.70 -1.67
N ALA A 129 -0.63 -16.45 -1.29
CA ALA A 129 -0.20 -15.42 -2.23
C ALA A 129 1.21 -15.72 -2.77
N ILE A 130 2.14 -16.08 -1.89
CA ILE A 130 3.52 -16.48 -2.26
C ILE A 130 3.50 -17.68 -3.21
N GLN A 131 2.72 -18.71 -2.88
CA GLN A 131 2.60 -19.90 -3.74
C GLN A 131 2.01 -19.55 -5.11
N LEU A 132 1.06 -18.62 -5.17
CA LEU A 132 0.47 -18.16 -6.42
C LEU A 132 1.51 -17.39 -7.26
N ILE A 133 2.28 -16.49 -6.63
CA ILE A 133 3.25 -15.68 -7.38
C ILE A 133 4.44 -16.50 -7.85
N SER A 134 4.92 -17.43 -7.04
CA SER A 134 6.02 -18.32 -7.40
C SER A 134 5.65 -19.33 -8.49
N SER A 135 4.38 -19.72 -8.59
CA SER A 135 3.92 -20.65 -9.63
C SER A 135 3.63 -19.99 -10.96
N ASN A 136 3.19 -18.73 -10.96
CA ASN A 136 2.64 -18.07 -12.14
C ASN A 136 3.57 -17.01 -12.75
N TRP A 137 4.52 -16.47 -12.00
CA TRP A 137 5.46 -15.47 -12.50
C TRP A 137 6.91 -15.90 -12.24
N PRO A 138 7.77 -15.89 -13.25
CA PRO A 138 9.14 -16.40 -13.12
C PRO A 138 10.01 -15.53 -12.20
N TYR A 139 9.64 -14.26 -12.00
CA TYR A 139 10.45 -13.27 -11.27
C TYR A 139 10.65 -13.61 -9.79
N TRP A 140 9.68 -14.27 -9.15
CA TRP A 140 9.84 -14.72 -7.75
C TRP A 140 10.97 -15.72 -7.59
N ASN A 141 11.07 -16.67 -8.53
CA ASN A 141 12.03 -17.77 -8.44
C ASN A 141 13.47 -17.34 -8.79
N ARG A 142 13.66 -16.13 -9.36
CA ARG A 142 15.00 -15.59 -9.68
C ARG A 142 15.83 -15.32 -8.43
N THR A 143 15.17 -14.87 -7.38
CA THR A 143 15.79 -14.39 -6.12
C THR A 143 15.25 -15.12 -4.90
N GLU A 144 14.38 -16.10 -5.11
CA GLU A 144 13.63 -16.77 -4.04
C GLU A 144 12.86 -15.76 -3.16
N GLY A 145 12.42 -14.65 -3.75
CA GLY A 145 11.68 -13.59 -3.05
C GLY A 145 12.54 -12.53 -2.37
N ALA A 146 13.86 -12.51 -2.57
CA ALA A 146 14.74 -11.55 -1.89
C ALA A 146 14.57 -10.09 -2.36
N ASP A 147 14.11 -9.89 -3.60
CA ASP A 147 13.73 -8.59 -4.18
C ASP A 147 12.22 -8.32 -4.08
N HIS A 148 11.50 -9.11 -3.27
CA HIS A 148 10.06 -8.98 -3.05
C HIS A 148 9.75 -8.42 -1.68
N PHE A 149 8.80 -7.48 -1.63
CA PHE A 149 8.37 -6.91 -0.36
C PHE A 149 6.84 -6.85 -0.23
N PHE A 150 6.43 -6.79 1.04
CA PHE A 150 5.04 -6.79 1.49
C PHE A 150 4.87 -5.69 2.54
N ILE A 151 3.65 -5.18 2.67
CA ILE A 151 3.29 -4.30 3.79
C ILE A 151 2.42 -5.10 4.73
N VAL A 152 2.89 -5.31 5.96
CA VAL A 152 2.18 -6.06 7.01
C VAL A 152 2.22 -5.25 8.30
N PRO A 153 1.30 -4.29 8.49
CA PRO A 153 1.37 -3.28 9.56
C PRO A 153 0.92 -3.79 10.93
N HIS A 154 0.72 -5.10 11.08
CA HIS A 154 0.43 -5.71 12.38
C HIS A 154 1.70 -5.78 13.22
N ASP A 155 1.56 -5.68 14.54
CA ASP A 155 2.66 -5.72 15.53
C ASP A 155 3.43 -7.05 15.55
N PHE A 156 2.89 -8.10 14.95
CA PHE A 156 3.63 -9.34 14.69
C PHE A 156 4.34 -9.36 13.33
N GLY A 157 4.24 -8.31 12.53
CA GLY A 157 4.83 -8.19 11.20
C GLY A 157 4.57 -9.43 10.34
N ALA A 158 5.63 -9.90 9.68
CA ALA A 158 5.65 -11.20 9.00
C ALA A 158 5.95 -12.40 9.92
N CYS A 159 6.23 -12.15 11.19
CA CYS A 159 6.50 -13.17 12.20
C CYS A 159 5.19 -13.87 12.61
N PHE A 160 4.64 -14.68 11.71
CA PHE A 160 3.53 -15.56 12.00
C PHE A 160 4.00 -16.86 12.68
N HIS A 161 4.74 -16.76 13.78
CA HIS A 161 5.14 -17.95 14.55
C HIS A 161 5.34 -17.68 16.03
N TYR A 162 4.23 -17.64 16.77
CA TYR A 162 4.22 -18.13 18.14
C TYR A 162 3.58 -19.52 18.10
N GLN A 163 4.38 -20.57 18.37
CA GLN A 163 3.95 -21.97 18.55
C GLN A 163 3.49 -22.81 17.34
N VAL A 164 4.42 -23.20 16.48
CA VAL A 164 4.42 -24.62 16.02
C VAL A 164 5.77 -25.23 16.40
N ARG A 165 5.86 -25.74 17.63
CA ARG A 165 6.72 -26.90 17.91
C ARG A 165 5.82 -28.12 17.90
N THR A 166 6.33 -29.19 17.29
CA THR A 166 5.88 -30.58 17.38
C THR A 166 4.50 -30.91 16.82
N THR A 167 4.44 -31.29 15.54
CA THR A 167 4.17 -32.67 15.08
C THR A 167 3.90 -32.70 13.56
N PHE A 168 4.92 -33.08 12.80
CA PHE A 168 4.92 -33.99 11.63
C PHE A 168 6.17 -33.70 10.79
N LEU A 169 7.10 -34.65 10.83
CA LEU A 169 8.28 -34.69 9.98
C LEU A 169 7.87 -35.10 8.55
N SER A 170 8.52 -34.45 7.58
CA SER A 170 8.71 -34.86 6.18
C SER A 170 7.53 -34.67 5.21
N LEU A 171 7.55 -33.55 4.47
CA LEU A 171 7.70 -33.48 3.00
C LEU A 171 7.62 -32.00 2.59
N TYR A 172 8.70 -31.50 1.99
CA TYR A 172 9.05 -30.09 1.71
C TYR A 172 9.55 -29.31 2.93
N SER A 173 10.87 -29.26 3.06
CA SER A 173 11.58 -28.24 3.84
C SER A 173 11.06 -26.86 3.45
N ILE A 174 10.28 -26.25 4.34
CA ILE A 174 10.04 -24.81 4.33
C ILE A 174 11.30 -24.15 4.91
N HIS A 175 12.41 -24.28 4.19
CA HIS A 175 13.57 -23.41 4.34
C HIS A 175 13.40 -22.12 3.50
N ASP A 176 12.33 -22.04 2.69
CA ASP A 176 12.04 -20.98 1.70
C ASP A 176 11.37 -19.71 2.29
N ILE A 177 11.17 -19.63 3.61
CA ILE A 177 10.57 -18.44 4.28
C ILE A 177 11.62 -17.62 5.04
N LYS A 178 12.91 -17.96 4.92
CA LYS A 178 13.99 -17.35 5.71
C LYS A 178 14.19 -15.84 5.53
N SER A 179 13.56 -15.20 4.55
CA SER A 179 13.82 -13.80 4.22
C SER A 179 12.62 -12.85 4.30
N ILE A 180 11.48 -13.26 4.86
CA ILE A 180 10.47 -12.25 5.24
C ILE A 180 10.93 -11.64 6.55
N PHE A 181 11.87 -10.70 6.44
CA PHE A 181 12.52 -9.98 7.53
C PHE A 181 11.48 -9.57 8.57
N CYS A 182 11.53 -10.26 9.70
CA CYS A 182 10.81 -9.92 10.90
C CYS A 182 11.56 -8.79 11.61
N TRP A 183 11.72 -7.63 10.97
CA TRP A 183 12.23 -6.41 11.60
C TRP A 183 11.81 -5.16 10.79
N ILE A 184 11.47 -4.10 11.54
CA ILE A 184 11.13 -2.72 11.16
C ILE A 184 9.61 -2.54 10.89
N ILE A 185 8.83 -1.86 11.74
CA ILE A 185 9.11 -0.75 12.68
C ILE A 185 8.91 -1.19 14.13
#